data_AF-A0A7Y5KFB2-F1
#
_entry.id   AF-A0A7Y5KFB2-F1
#
_cell.length_a   1.000
_cell.length_b   1.000
_cell.length_c   1.000
_cell.angle_alpha   90.00
_cell.angle_beta   90.00
_cell.angle_gamma   90.00
#
_symmetry.space_group_name_H-M   'P 1'
#
loop_
_entity.id
_entity.type
_entity.pdbx_description
1 polymer ?
#
loop_
_entity_poly.entity_id
_entity_poly.type
_entity_poly.pdbx_seq_one_letter_code
_entity_poly.pdbx_strand_id
1 'polypeptide(L)'
;MRYLLALLCAAFLCSCSFVEGIFGSSDEVRYFTDRAQYTTDQSLTITLANEMDKAVGHNLCSSVLERRQSGKWQVALEQEGRACTDAIYPLAASQAVTFTFALGAQLPAGTYRCKT
;
A
#
# COMPACT_ATOMS: atom_id res chain seq x y z
N MET A 1 15.10 29.78 41.65
CA MET A 1 15.70 28.55 42.21
C MET A 1 14.66 27.45 42.05
N ARG A 2 14.78 26.45 41.18
CA ARG A 2 15.90 25.52 40.96
C ARG A 2 15.95 25.04 39.49
N TYR A 3 17.17 24.78 39.04
CA TYR A 3 17.58 24.28 37.72
C TYR A 3 17.49 22.74 37.63
N LEU A 4 17.24 22.22 36.42
CA LEU A 4 17.54 20.86 35.92
C LEU A 4 17.15 20.88 34.42
N LEU A 5 18.01 21.10 33.42
CA LEU A 5 19.22 20.42 32.93
C LEU A 5 19.04 18.94 32.50
N ALA A 6 19.34 18.72 31.20
CA ALA A 6 19.59 17.47 30.45
C ALA A 6 18.33 16.63 30.08
N LEU A 7 18.18 16.08 28.87
CA LEU A 7 19.16 15.54 27.92
C LEU A 7 18.81 15.85 26.46
N LEU A 8 19.84 16.12 25.66
CA LEU A 8 19.85 15.92 24.21
C LEU A 8 19.76 14.43 23.90
N CYS A 9 18.74 14.01 23.16
CA CYS A 9 18.81 12.82 22.30
C CYS A 9 18.88 13.30 20.86
N ALA A 10 20.11 13.46 20.36
CA ALA A 10 20.37 13.59 18.93
C ALA A 10 20.02 12.24 18.27
N ALA A 11 18.79 12.13 17.75
CA ALA A 11 18.38 10.97 16.96
C ALA A 11 19.11 11.04 15.60
N PHE A 12 20.05 10.11 15.44
CA PHE A 12 20.71 9.77 14.19
C PHE A 12 19.63 9.48 13.12
N LEU A 13 19.44 10.39 12.16
CA LEU A 13 18.58 10.17 11.00
C LEU A 13 19.30 9.19 10.06
N CYS A 14 19.28 7.90 10.40
CA CYS A 14 19.45 6.86 9.42
C CYS A 14 18.20 6.90 8.54
N SER A 15 18.27 7.63 7.43
CA SER A 15 17.20 7.72 6.43
C SER A 15 17.11 6.40 5.67
N CYS A 16 16.63 5.37 6.36
CA CYS A 16 16.03 4.24 5.68
C CYS A 16 14.73 4.76 5.06
N SER A 17 14.70 4.74 3.73
CA SER A 17 13.56 5.11 2.92
C SER A 17 12.44 4.10 3.12
N PHE A 18 11.63 4.26 4.17
CA PHE A 18 10.52 3.36 4.45
C PHE A 18 9.27 3.77 3.67
N VAL A 19 8.62 2.76 3.09
CA VAL A 19 7.29 2.90 2.48
C VAL A 19 6.23 2.47 3.50
N GLU A 20 5.48 3.40 4.11
CA GLU A 20 4.37 3.07 5.02
C GLU A 20 3.06 2.91 4.24
N GLY A 21 2.44 1.73 4.29
CA GLY A 21 1.17 1.45 3.60
C GLY A 21 -0.07 1.73 4.45
N ILE A 22 -1.00 2.56 3.97
CA ILE A 22 -2.37 2.67 4.52
C ILE A 22 -3.35 2.23 3.42
N PHE A 23 -4.14 1.18 3.61
CA PHE A 23 -5.06 0.67 2.56
C PHE A 23 -6.53 0.99 2.87
N GLY A 24 -7.32 1.20 1.82
CA GLY A 24 -8.78 1.41 1.91
C GLY A 24 -9.57 0.11 2.01
N SER A 25 -10.83 0.20 2.44
CA SER A 25 -11.82 -0.89 2.45
C SER A 25 -13.02 -0.43 1.63
N SER A 26 -13.58 -1.31 0.79
CA SER A 26 -15.01 -1.22 0.47
C SER A 26 -15.77 -2.07 1.49
N ASP A 27 -17.10 -1.91 1.59
CA ASP A 27 -17.91 -2.74 2.49
C ASP A 27 -17.89 -4.24 2.12
N GLU A 28 -17.38 -4.60 0.93
CA GLU A 28 -17.37 -5.96 0.40
C GLU A 28 -15.97 -6.60 0.35
N VAL A 29 -14.91 -5.80 0.15
CA VAL A 29 -13.54 -6.31 -0.02
C VAL A 29 -12.56 -5.52 0.83
N ARG A 30 -11.78 -6.24 1.64
CA ARG A 30 -10.67 -5.68 2.42
C ARG A 30 -9.34 -5.86 1.69
N TYR A 31 -8.51 -4.83 1.76
CA TYR A 31 -7.14 -4.80 1.24
C TYR A 31 -6.17 -4.73 2.39
N PHE A 32 -5.14 -5.56 2.37
CA PHE A 32 -4.06 -5.46 3.34
C PHE A 32 -2.75 -5.96 2.75
N THR A 33 -1.66 -5.54 3.38
CA THR A 33 -0.32 -5.96 3.06
C THR A 33 0.19 -7.02 4.02
N ASP A 34 1.18 -7.80 3.58
CA ASP A 34 1.91 -8.72 4.45
C ASP A 34 2.80 -7.96 5.46
N ARG A 35 3.20 -6.73 5.13
CA ARG A 35 4.13 -5.90 5.91
C ARG A 35 3.68 -4.44 5.94
N ALA A 36 4.04 -3.74 7.02
CA ALA A 36 3.79 -2.31 7.16
C ALA A 36 4.82 -1.45 6.40
N GLN A 37 6.02 -1.99 6.17
CA GLN A 37 7.14 -1.30 5.56
C GLN A 37 7.82 -2.16 4.50
N TYR A 38 8.23 -1.52 3.41
CA TYR A 38 8.94 -2.13 2.30
C TYR A 38 10.15 -1.31 1.91
N THR A 39 11.18 -1.98 1.39
CA THR A 39 12.31 -1.35 0.70
C THR A 39 12.10 -1.39 -0.81
N THR A 40 12.79 -0.53 -1.56
CA THR A 40 12.61 -0.37 -3.02
C THR A 40 13.15 -1.52 -3.87
N ASP A 41 13.80 -2.50 -3.26
CA ASP A 41 14.24 -3.76 -3.88
C ASP A 41 13.29 -4.93 -3.56
N GLN A 42 12.29 -4.70 -2.71
CA GLN A 42 11.30 -5.71 -2.34
C GLN A 42 10.07 -5.62 -3.22
N SER A 43 9.32 -6.73 -3.24
CA SER A 43 7.98 -6.72 -3.77
C SER A 43 6.96 -6.36 -2.69
N LEU A 44 6.00 -5.52 -3.06
CA LEU A 44 4.79 -5.23 -2.31
C LEU A 44 3.80 -6.37 -2.54
N THR A 45 3.35 -7.01 -1.46
CA THR A 45 2.34 -8.07 -1.52
C THR A 45 1.02 -7.51 -0.98
N ILE A 46 -0.01 -7.53 -1.83
CA ILE A 46 -1.35 -7.07 -1.49
C ILE A 46 -2.29 -8.26 -1.50
N THR A 47 -3.03 -8.45 -0.42
CA THR A 47 -4.10 -9.42 -0.32
C THR A 47 -5.44 -8.71 -0.41
N LEU A 48 -6.30 -9.22 -1.29
CA LEU A 48 -7.72 -8.90 -1.37
C LEU A 48 -8.48 -10.03 -0.70
N ALA A 49 -9.28 -9.70 0.30
CA ALA A 49 -10.18 -10.65 0.96
C ALA A 49 -11.63 -10.22 0.75
N ASN A 50 -12.44 -11.12 0.20
CA ASN A 50 -13.89 -10.99 0.20
C ASN A 50 -14.41 -11.40 1.58
N GLU A 51 -14.90 -10.44 2.35
CA GLU A 51 -15.44 -10.69 3.69
C GLU A 51 -16.94 -11.00 3.69
N MET A 52 -17.54 -11.05 2.49
CA MET A 52 -18.94 -11.39 2.28
C MET A 52 -19.16 -12.89 2.23
N ASP A 53 -20.42 -13.29 2.45
CA ASP A 53 -20.95 -14.65 2.31
C ASP A 53 -21.37 -14.99 0.86
N LYS A 54 -21.21 -14.04 -0.07
CA LYS A 54 -21.49 -14.17 -1.51
C LYS A 54 -20.24 -13.92 -2.32
N ALA A 55 -20.22 -14.41 -3.57
CA ALA A 55 -19.14 -14.08 -4.50
C ALA A 55 -19.22 -12.59 -4.92
N VAL A 56 -18.06 -11.96 -5.06
CA VAL A 56 -17.93 -10.56 -5.52
C VAL A 56 -16.99 -10.49 -6.72
N GLY A 57 -17.32 -9.63 -7.68
CA GLY A 57 -16.44 -9.33 -8.80
C GLY A 57 -15.61 -8.09 -8.46
N HIS A 58 -14.28 -8.19 -8.57
CA HIS A 58 -13.41 -7.06 -8.32
C HIS A 58 -12.48 -6.79 -9.51
N ASN A 59 -12.44 -5.55 -10.00
CA ASN A 59 -11.60 -5.15 -11.11
C ASN A 59 -10.37 -4.40 -10.57
N LEU A 60 -9.19 -4.97 -10.77
CA LEU A 60 -7.92 -4.39 -10.33
C LEU A 60 -7.27 -3.48 -11.37
N CYS A 61 -7.82 -3.39 -12.57
CA CYS A 61 -7.21 -2.66 -13.68
C CYS A 61 -7.14 -1.15 -13.45
N SER A 62 -8.03 -0.59 -12.64
CA SER A 62 -7.99 0.82 -12.21
C SER A 62 -7.11 1.06 -10.98
N SER A 63 -6.44 0.02 -10.45
CA SER A 63 -5.66 0.15 -9.23
C SER A 63 -4.42 1.00 -9.46
N VAL A 64 -4.29 2.05 -8.67
CA VAL A 64 -3.12 2.92 -8.64
C VAL A 64 -2.47 2.89 -7.27
N LEU A 65 -1.15 3.02 -7.25
CA LEU A 65 -0.40 3.28 -6.02
C LEU A 65 -0.27 4.79 -5.87
N GLU A 66 -0.86 5.36 -4.83
CA GLU A 66 -0.75 6.77 -4.50
C GLU A 66 0.28 6.98 -3.38
N ARG A 67 1.07 8.05 -3.45
CA ARG A 67 1.99 8.51 -2.41
C ARG A 67 1.46 9.76 -1.73
N ARG A 68 1.63 9.88 -0.42
CA ARG A 68 1.30 11.08 0.34
C ARG A 68 2.36 12.16 0.11
N GLN A 69 1.96 13.28 -0.49
CA GLN A 69 2.81 14.44 -0.76
C GLN A 69 2.07 15.72 -0.36
N SER A 70 2.71 16.54 0.48
CA SER A 70 2.14 17.82 0.96
C SER A 70 0.72 17.66 1.54
N GLY A 71 0.50 16.59 2.30
CA GLY A 71 -0.79 16.26 2.91
C GLY A 71 -1.84 15.67 1.97
N LYS A 72 -1.57 15.56 0.67
CA LYS A 72 -2.48 15.00 -0.35
C LYS A 72 -1.96 13.68 -0.88
N TRP A 73 -2.86 12.83 -1.36
CA TRP A 73 -2.48 11.61 -2.07
C TRP A 73 -2.34 11.93 -3.56
N GLN A 74 -1.24 11.48 -4.17
CA GLN A 74 -0.95 11.67 -5.59
C GLN A 74 -0.54 10.34 -6.21
N VAL A 75 -0.97 10.06 -7.44
CA VAL A 75 -0.57 8.85 -8.17
C VAL A 75 0.95 8.82 -8.29
N ALA A 76 1.55 7.73 -7.83
CA ALA A 76 2.99 7.50 -7.83
C ALA A 76 3.39 6.36 -8.78
N LEU A 77 2.50 5.39 -8.98
CA LEU A 77 2.67 4.32 -9.95
C LEU A 77 1.28 3.91 -10.47
N GLU A 78 1.12 3.96 -11.78
CA GLU A 78 0.03 3.30 -12.48
C GLU A 78 0.46 1.86 -12.79
N GLN A 79 -0.48 0.91 -12.81
CA GLN A 79 -0.19 -0.42 -13.36
C GLN A 79 -0.06 -0.32 -14.89
N GLU A 80 1.09 0.15 -15.38
CA GLU A 80 1.41 0.06 -16.80
C GLU A 80 1.60 -1.41 -17.20
N GLY A 81 0.96 -1.82 -18.29
CA GLY A 81 1.37 -3.03 -19.01
C GLY A 81 0.53 -4.30 -18.81
N ARG A 82 -0.57 -4.28 -18.05
CA ARG A 82 -1.65 -5.24 -18.36
C ARG A 82 -2.46 -4.63 -19.48
N ALA A 83 -2.56 -5.31 -20.62
CA ALA A 83 -3.72 -5.19 -21.48
C ALA A 83 -4.92 -5.67 -20.63
N CYS A 84 -5.37 -4.79 -19.75
CA CYS A 84 -6.28 -5.11 -18.67
C CYS A 84 -7.69 -4.94 -19.25
N THR A 85 -8.06 -5.86 -20.14
CA THR A 85 -9.44 -5.99 -20.62
C THR A 85 -10.30 -6.31 -19.42
N ASP A 86 -11.04 -5.32 -18.88
CA ASP A 86 -12.08 -5.43 -17.84
C ASP A 86 -12.09 -6.75 -17.08
N ALA A 87 -10.96 -7.06 -16.44
CA ALA A 87 -10.73 -8.36 -15.88
C ALA A 87 -11.37 -8.34 -14.50
N ILE A 88 -12.65 -8.71 -14.46
CA ILE A 88 -13.35 -8.98 -13.22
C ILE A 88 -12.73 -10.25 -12.64
N TYR A 89 -12.04 -10.09 -11.51
CA TYR A 89 -11.57 -11.20 -10.69
C TYR A 89 -12.71 -11.63 -9.78
N PRO A 90 -13.33 -12.81 -9.99
CA PRO A 90 -14.30 -13.33 -9.05
C PRO A 90 -13.58 -13.79 -7.78
N LEU A 91 -13.98 -13.25 -6.64
CA LEU A 91 -13.63 -13.78 -5.33
C LEU A 91 -14.85 -14.51 -4.78
N ALA A 92 -14.73 -15.81 -4.51
CA ALA A 92 -15.76 -16.56 -3.79
C ALA A 92 -15.95 -15.99 -2.37
N ALA A 93 -17.04 -16.38 -1.72
CA ALA A 93 -17.31 -16.03 -0.34
C ALA A 93 -16.13 -16.41 0.57
N SER A 94 -15.71 -15.48 1.45
CA SER A 94 -14.55 -15.66 2.35
C SER A 94 -13.22 -15.97 1.66
N GLN A 95 -13.12 -15.83 0.33
CA GLN A 95 -11.88 -16.08 -0.40
C GLN A 95 -10.94 -14.89 -0.28
N ALA A 96 -9.64 -15.20 -0.17
CA ALA A 96 -8.57 -14.22 -0.33
C ALA A 96 -7.69 -14.57 -1.52
N VAL A 97 -7.20 -13.55 -2.23
CA VAL A 97 -6.20 -13.71 -3.30
C VAL A 97 -5.10 -12.68 -3.11
N THR A 98 -3.89 -13.05 -3.50
CA THR A 98 -2.70 -12.23 -3.30
C THR A 98 -2.10 -11.81 -4.63
N PHE A 99 -1.67 -10.55 -4.69
CA PHE A 99 -0.97 -9.94 -5.81
C PHE A 99 0.37 -9.40 -5.35
N THR A 100 1.36 -9.52 -6.23
CA THR A 100 2.71 -9.04 -5.96
C THR A 100 3.06 -7.96 -6.97
N PHE A 101 3.52 -6.82 -6.47
CA PHE A 101 3.94 -5.67 -7.24
C PHE A 101 5.42 -5.45 -7.00
N ALA A 102 6.21 -5.40 -8.07
CA ALA A 102 7.59 -4.93 -7.94
C ALA A 102 7.56 -3.43 -7.65
N LEU A 103 8.02 -3.04 -6.46
CA LEU A 103 8.29 -1.64 -6.15
C LEU A 103 9.55 -1.28 -6.92
N GLY A 104 9.43 -0.72 -8.12
CA GLY A 104 10.61 -0.39 -8.92
C GLY A 104 11.59 0.50 -8.14
N ALA A 105 12.89 0.43 -8.48
CA ALA A 105 13.96 1.15 -7.79
C ALA A 105 13.81 2.69 -7.78
N GLN A 106 12.82 3.24 -8.48
CA GLN A 106 12.57 4.67 -8.62
C GLN A 106 11.50 5.23 -7.66
N LEU A 107 10.89 4.39 -6.79
CA LEU A 107 9.90 4.88 -5.83
C LEU A 107 10.57 5.63 -4.67
N PRO A 108 10.28 6.94 -4.46
CA PRO A 108 10.85 7.68 -3.34
C PRO A 108 10.30 7.19 -1.99
N ALA A 109 11.09 7.28 -0.91
CA ALA A 109 10.60 7.01 0.44
C ALA A 109 9.28 7.74 0.77
N GLY A 110 8.38 7.15 1.57
CA GLY A 110 7.22 7.89 2.09
C GLY A 110 6.01 7.02 2.41
N THR A 111 4.86 7.65 2.66
CA THR A 111 3.61 6.92 2.90
C THR A 111 2.88 6.67 1.59
N TYR A 112 2.41 5.45 1.37
CA TYR A 112 1.72 5.00 0.18
C TYR A 112 0.35 4.38 0.52
N ARG A 113 -0.53 4.34 -0.48
CA ARG A 113 -1.78 3.59 -0.44
C ARG A 113 -2.12 3.04 -1.80
N CYS A 114 -2.79 1.89 -1.86
CA CYS A 114 -3.49 1.51 -3.08
C CYS A 114 -4.90 2.10 -3.09
N LYS A 115 -5.30 2.55 -4.27
CA LYS A 115 -6.66 3.01 -4.57
C LYS A 115 -7.13 2.25 -5.81
N THR A 116 -8.31 1.65 -5.72
CA THR A 116 -8.98 0.90 -6.80
C THR A 116 -10.18 1.67 -7.32
#